data_AF-A0AB73IHX9-F1
#
_entry.id   AF-A0AB73IHX9-F1
#
_cell.length_a   1.000
_cell.length_b   1.000
_cell.length_c   1.000
_cell.angle_alpha   90.00
_cell.angle_beta   90.00
_cell.angle_gamma   90.00
#
_symmetry.space_group_name_H-M   'P 1'
#
loop_
_entity.id
_entity.type
_entity.pdbx_description
1 polymer ?
#
loop_
_entity_poly.entity_id
_entity_poly.type
_entity_poly.pdbx_seq_one_letter_code
_entity_poly.pdbx_strand_id
1 'polypeptide(L)'
;MLLAHRNRHYVEAQPEILIAIDARGHVIAANRRARECVPALNQLPRHVSEIFDVPAERLFNAKAGRGLVSLRLGDTGSPLYARVRQPSAARLARSRTAAPRENSNSSNAESAAPHAAPVLSDSDALERRRIVDAMNDAKWRTELAAQALGMSRATLYRRIAKLRILPPHKC
;
A
#
# COMPACT_ATOMS: atom_id res chain seq x y z
N MET A 1 1.75 -0.34 -11.65
CA MET A 1 2.64 -0.74 -10.54
C MET A 1 2.00 -1.87 -9.76
N LEU A 2 2.81 -2.71 -9.15
CA LEU A 2 2.43 -3.81 -8.28
C LEU A 2 2.79 -3.44 -6.84
N LEU A 3 1.83 -3.56 -5.94
CA LEU A 3 1.99 -3.39 -4.49
C LEU A 3 1.89 -4.77 -3.87
N ALA A 4 2.88 -5.20 -3.09
CA ALA A 4 2.90 -6.56 -2.59
C ALA A 4 3.37 -6.67 -1.14
N HIS A 5 3.03 -7.81 -0.54
CA HIS A 5 3.45 -8.20 0.80
C HIS A 5 3.43 -9.73 0.91
N ARG A 6 4.27 -10.29 1.77
CA ARG A 6 4.24 -11.73 2.11
C ARG A 6 2.96 -12.20 2.81
N ASN A 7 2.14 -11.27 3.30
CA ASN A 7 0.90 -11.57 4.00
C ASN A 7 -0.21 -10.72 3.36
N ARG A 8 -1.26 -11.41 2.91
CA ARG A 8 -2.40 -10.84 2.19
C ARG A 8 -3.05 -9.65 2.89
N HIS A 9 -3.02 -9.61 4.21
CA HIS A 9 -3.68 -8.57 4.98
C HIS A 9 -2.94 -7.23 5.01
N TYR A 10 -1.66 -7.19 4.60
CA TYR A 10 -0.84 -5.98 4.64
C TYR A 10 -0.62 -5.35 3.27
N VAL A 11 -1.08 -5.97 2.19
CA VAL A 11 -0.89 -5.50 0.82
C VAL A 11 -1.46 -4.10 0.59
N GLU A 12 -2.54 -3.74 1.28
CA GLU A 12 -3.15 -2.41 1.17
C GLU A 12 -2.73 -1.44 2.26
N ALA A 13 -2.61 -1.92 3.50
CA ALA A 13 -2.31 -1.08 4.66
C ALA A 13 -0.83 -0.65 4.72
N GLN A 14 0.09 -1.51 4.26
CA GLN A 14 1.52 -1.24 4.29
C GLN A 14 2.25 -2.09 3.24
N PRO A 15 2.11 -1.77 1.94
CA PRO A 15 2.86 -2.47 0.91
C PRO A 15 4.35 -2.16 1.04
N GLU A 16 5.11 -3.13 1.52
CA GLU A 16 6.56 -3.02 1.66
C GLU A 16 7.30 -3.37 0.37
N ILE A 17 6.67 -4.15 -0.54
CA ILE A 17 7.25 -4.55 -1.83
C ILE A 17 6.56 -3.76 -2.95
N LEU A 18 7.33 -2.97 -3.69
CA LEU A 18 6.85 -2.16 -4.81
C LEU A 18 7.59 -2.56 -6.09
N ILE A 19 6.83 -2.91 -7.12
CA ILE A 19 7.39 -3.36 -8.41
C ILE A 19 6.71 -2.61 -9.56
N ALA A 20 7.49 -2.04 -10.47
CA ALA A 20 7.00 -1.41 -11.69
C ALA A 20 7.11 -2.40 -12.85
N ILE A 21 6.00 -2.56 -13.58
CA ILE A 21 5.90 -3.44 -14.74
C ILE A 21 5.49 -2.56 -15.93
N ASP A 22 6.17 -2.73 -17.06
CA ASP A 22 5.83 -2.07 -18.32
C ASP A 22 4.57 -2.68 -18.99
N ALA A 23 4.23 -2.21 -20.19
CA ALA A 23 3.09 -2.73 -20.95
C ALA A 23 3.33 -4.13 -21.56
N ARG A 24 4.60 -4.54 -21.68
CA ARG A 24 5.01 -5.82 -22.28
C ARG A 24 5.16 -6.94 -21.24
N GLY A 25 5.03 -6.63 -19.96
CA GLY A 25 5.18 -7.60 -18.86
C GLY A 25 6.58 -7.66 -18.25
N HIS A 26 7.48 -6.73 -18.59
CA HIS A 26 8.81 -6.66 -17.98
C HIS A 26 8.77 -5.83 -16.70
N VAL A 27 9.45 -6.34 -15.68
CA VAL A 27 9.77 -5.59 -14.48
C VAL A 27 10.89 -4.60 -14.80
N ILE A 28 10.59 -3.31 -14.66
CA ILE A 28 11.52 -2.22 -15.01
C ILE A 28 12.10 -1.52 -13.76
N ALA A 29 11.43 -1.64 -12.62
CA ALA A 29 11.93 -1.09 -11.35
C ALA A 29 11.36 -1.84 -10.15
N ALA A 30 12.09 -1.81 -9.04
CA ALA A 30 11.67 -2.39 -7.76
C ALA A 30 12.33 -1.62 -6.60
N ASN A 31 11.61 -1.48 -5.47
CA ASN A 31 12.19 -0.87 -4.27
C ASN A 31 13.19 -1.81 -3.56
N ARG A 32 13.98 -1.28 -2.63
CA ARG A 32 15.01 -2.06 -1.89
C ARG A 32 14.44 -3.32 -1.24
N ARG A 33 13.32 -3.21 -0.54
CA ARG A 33 12.67 -4.35 0.12
C ARG A 33 12.22 -5.43 -0.87
N ALA A 34 11.73 -5.04 -2.05
CA ALA A 34 11.41 -6.00 -3.12
C ALA A 34 12.65 -6.79 -3.56
N ARG A 35 13.80 -6.13 -3.73
CA ARG A 35 15.07 -6.77 -4.11
C ARG A 35 15.63 -7.68 -3.01
N GLU A 36 15.46 -7.32 -1.75
CA GLU A 36 15.81 -8.16 -0.60
C GLU A 36 14.95 -9.43 -0.54
N CYS A 37 13.66 -9.32 -0.85
CA CYS A 37 12.73 -10.45 -0.83
C CYS A 37 12.77 -11.31 -2.09
N VAL A 38 13.15 -10.73 -3.22
CA VAL A 38 13.17 -11.36 -4.54
C VAL A 38 14.50 -11.01 -5.22
N PRO A 39 15.54 -11.84 -5.01
CA PRO A 39 16.88 -11.56 -5.53
C PRO A 39 16.93 -11.39 -7.05
N ALA A 40 16.05 -12.07 -7.79
CA ALA A 40 15.91 -11.94 -9.25
C ALA A 40 15.64 -10.49 -9.70
N LEU A 41 15.05 -9.64 -8.83
CA LEU A 41 14.81 -8.22 -9.11
C LEU A 41 16.07 -7.34 -9.04
N ASN A 42 17.24 -7.89 -8.69
CA ASN A 42 18.50 -7.15 -8.77
C ASN A 42 19.01 -7.01 -10.21
N GLN A 43 18.60 -7.92 -11.09
CA GLN A 43 18.95 -7.91 -12.51
C GLN A 43 17.72 -7.53 -13.33
N LEU A 44 17.51 -6.23 -13.53
CA LEU A 44 16.42 -5.70 -14.36
C LEU A 44 16.97 -5.12 -15.66
N PRO A 45 16.19 -5.10 -16.75
CA PRO A 45 14.80 -5.58 -16.86
C PRO A 45 14.67 -7.10 -17.01
N ARG A 46 13.59 -7.67 -16.47
CA ARG A 46 13.27 -9.11 -16.57
C ARG A 46 11.78 -9.34 -16.77
N HIS A 47 11.40 -10.40 -17.49
CA HIS A 47 10.00 -10.72 -17.71
C HIS A 47 9.33 -11.23 -16.42
N VAL A 48 8.08 -10.87 -16.18
CA VAL A 48 7.38 -11.23 -14.94
C VAL A 48 7.24 -12.73 -14.75
N SER A 49 7.09 -13.50 -15.84
CA SER A 49 7.01 -14.97 -15.81
C SER A 49 8.32 -15.66 -15.41
N GLU A 50 9.47 -14.98 -15.56
CA GLU A 50 10.76 -15.53 -15.12
C GLU A 50 10.97 -15.37 -13.61
N ILE A 51 10.29 -14.38 -13.01
CA ILE A 51 10.43 -14.04 -11.59
C ILE A 51 9.30 -14.67 -10.77
N PHE A 52 8.09 -14.64 -11.32
CA PHE A 52 6.89 -15.14 -10.71
C PHE A 52 6.28 -16.21 -11.61
N ASP A 53 5.81 -17.31 -11.02
CA ASP A 53 5.09 -18.36 -11.72
C ASP A 53 3.66 -17.90 -12.07
N VAL A 54 3.58 -16.84 -12.89
CA VAL A 54 2.35 -16.24 -13.39
C VAL A 54 2.59 -15.64 -14.79
N PRO A 55 1.66 -15.82 -15.73
CA PRO A 55 1.74 -15.12 -17.00
C PRO A 55 1.37 -13.64 -16.86
N ALA A 56 1.92 -12.78 -17.72
CA ALA A 56 1.69 -11.35 -17.67
C ALA A 56 0.22 -10.96 -17.88
N GLU A 57 -0.55 -11.71 -18.69
CA GLU A 57 -1.96 -11.39 -18.93
C GLU A 57 -2.80 -11.49 -17.66
N ARG A 58 -2.51 -12.47 -16.77
CA ARG A 58 -3.18 -12.61 -15.47
C ARG A 58 -3.02 -11.36 -14.61
N LEU A 59 -1.82 -10.79 -14.57
CA LEU A 59 -1.55 -9.55 -13.85
C LEU A 59 -2.29 -8.35 -14.46
N PHE A 60 -2.34 -8.28 -15.79
CA PHE A 60 -3.06 -7.20 -16.46
C PHE A 60 -4.57 -7.29 -16.30
N ASN A 61 -5.15 -8.49 -16.39
CA ASN A 61 -6.57 -8.73 -16.14
C ASN A 61 -6.95 -8.42 -14.68
N ALA A 62 -6.07 -8.71 -13.73
CA ALA A 62 -6.28 -8.36 -12.33
C ALA A 62 -6.34 -6.85 -12.07
N LYS A 63 -5.78 -5.99 -12.95
CA LYS A 63 -5.98 -4.53 -12.84
C LYS A 63 -7.44 -4.15 -12.91
N ALA A 64 -8.23 -4.84 -13.72
CA ALA A 64 -9.65 -4.53 -13.94
C ALA A 64 -10.50 -4.90 -12.71
N GLY A 65 -10.18 -6.02 -12.06
CA GLY A 65 -10.98 -6.55 -10.95
C GLY A 65 -10.75 -5.87 -9.59
N ARG A 66 -9.78 -4.96 -9.45
CA ARG A 66 -9.33 -4.36 -8.16
C ARG A 66 -8.98 -5.39 -7.06
N GLY A 67 -8.90 -6.67 -7.40
CA GLY A 67 -8.70 -7.78 -6.48
C GLY A 67 -7.23 -8.02 -6.14
N LEU A 68 -7.03 -8.79 -5.07
CA LEU A 68 -5.73 -9.28 -4.67
C LEU A 68 -5.32 -10.48 -5.55
N VAL A 69 -4.09 -10.47 -6.04
CA VAL A 69 -3.47 -11.54 -6.83
C VAL A 69 -2.50 -12.29 -5.93
N SER A 70 -2.61 -13.61 -5.88
CA SER A 70 -1.58 -14.45 -5.28
C SER A 70 -0.56 -14.85 -6.36
N LEU A 71 0.69 -14.45 -6.19
CA LEU A 71 1.83 -14.82 -7.02
C LEU A 71 2.64 -15.88 -6.30
N ARG A 72 3.32 -16.76 -7.04
CA ARG A 72 4.37 -17.62 -6.47
C ARG A 72 5.71 -17.18 -6.98
N LEU A 73 6.69 -17.14 -6.11
CA LEU A 73 8.05 -16.79 -6.50
C LEU A 73 8.74 -17.99 -7.16
N GLY A 74 9.37 -17.81 -8.33
CA GLY A 74 9.91 -18.92 -9.12
C GLY A 74 11.04 -19.69 -8.42
N ASP A 75 11.83 -19.02 -7.61
CA ASP A 75 12.99 -19.56 -6.91
C ASP A 75 12.65 -20.29 -5.61
N THR A 76 11.58 -19.90 -4.91
CA THR A 76 11.23 -20.48 -3.58
C THR A 76 9.83 -21.09 -3.51
N GLY A 77 8.99 -20.90 -4.53
CA GLY A 77 7.57 -21.28 -4.53
C GLY A 77 6.70 -20.50 -3.53
N SER A 78 7.29 -19.59 -2.75
CA SER A 78 6.60 -18.90 -1.67
C SER A 78 5.52 -17.95 -2.19
N PRO A 79 4.36 -17.83 -1.51
CA PRO A 79 3.30 -16.95 -1.94
C PRO A 79 3.66 -15.48 -1.69
N LEU A 80 3.44 -14.65 -2.71
CA LEU A 80 3.50 -13.20 -2.64
C LEU A 80 2.13 -12.64 -3.01
N TYR A 81 1.51 -11.94 -2.07
CA TYR A 81 0.20 -11.35 -2.31
C TYR A 81 0.38 -9.94 -2.85
N ALA A 82 -0.27 -9.65 -3.97
CA ALA A 82 -0.02 -8.44 -4.74
C ALA A 82 -1.31 -7.81 -5.25
N ARG A 83 -1.38 -6.48 -5.28
CA ARG A 83 -2.44 -5.71 -5.91
C ARG A 83 -1.88 -4.90 -7.06
N VAL A 84 -2.52 -4.99 -8.22
CA VAL A 84 -2.10 -4.25 -9.41
C VAL A 84 -2.83 -2.92 -9.42
N ARG A 85 -2.07 -1.82 -9.51
CA ARG A 85 -2.62 -0.47 -9.69
C ARG A 85 -2.19 0.12 -11.01
N GLN A 86 -3.10 0.87 -11.63
CA GLN A 86 -2.75 1.71 -12.76
C GLN A 86 -1.75 2.79 -12.29
N PRO A 87 -0.70 3.07 -13.07
CA PRO A 87 0.11 4.24 -12.82
C PRO A 87 -0.79 5.47 -12.93
N SER A 88 -1.04 6.13 -11.80
CA SER A 88 -1.83 7.35 -11.78
C SER A 88 -1.02 8.45 -12.46
N ALA A 89 -1.39 8.82 -13.69
CA ALA A 89 -0.75 9.90 -14.45
C ALA A 89 -0.73 11.24 -13.69
N ALA A 90 -1.63 11.43 -12.71
CA ALA A 90 -1.66 12.56 -11.79
C ALA A 90 -0.38 12.78 -10.96
N ARG A 91 0.58 11.85 -10.96
CA ARG A 91 1.89 12.04 -10.31
C ARG A 91 3.01 12.46 -11.27
N LEU A 92 2.85 12.26 -12.58
CA LEU A 92 3.86 12.67 -13.57
C LEU A 92 3.82 14.18 -13.85
N ALA A 93 2.65 14.81 -13.65
CA ALA A 93 2.47 16.25 -13.82
C ALA A 93 3.06 17.10 -12.68
N ARG A 94 3.31 16.52 -11.49
CA ARG A 94 3.80 17.27 -10.31
C ARG A 94 5.32 17.40 -10.23
N SER A 95 6.06 16.73 -11.11
CA SER A 95 7.53 16.74 -11.08
C SER A 95 8.14 17.75 -12.07
N ARG A 96 7.34 18.58 -12.76
CA ARG A 96 7.84 19.51 -13.79
C ARG A 96 7.65 21.00 -13.49
N THR A 97 7.09 21.40 -12.35
CA THR A 97 6.86 22.83 -12.07
C THR A 97 6.92 23.12 -10.59
N ALA A 98 8.11 23.51 -10.12
CA ALA A 98 8.31 24.17 -8.85
C ALA A 98 8.80 25.60 -9.11
N ALA A 99 7.90 26.58 -9.08
CA ALA A 99 8.14 28.02 -8.89
C ALA A 99 6.77 28.73 -8.60
N PRO A 100 6.72 29.94 -8.00
CA PRO A 100 5.85 30.22 -6.85
C PRO A 100 4.59 31.06 -7.13
N ARG A 101 3.58 30.84 -6.27
CA ARG A 101 2.46 31.69 -5.78
C ARG A 101 1.77 32.68 -6.74
N GLU A 102 0.44 32.63 -6.80
CA GLU A 102 -0.53 33.60 -6.18
C GLU A 102 -1.92 33.51 -6.85
N ASN A 103 -2.93 33.31 -5.98
CA ASN A 103 -4.33 33.74 -6.01
C ASN A 103 -5.26 33.64 -7.24
N SER A 104 -6.52 33.31 -6.87
CA SER A 104 -7.79 33.80 -7.44
C SER A 104 -8.61 32.87 -8.35
N ASN A 105 -9.57 32.21 -7.68
CA ASN A 105 -11.01 32.15 -7.98
C ASN A 105 -11.60 31.46 -9.22
N SER A 106 -12.51 30.52 -8.88
CA SER A 106 -13.85 30.27 -9.49
C SER A 106 -13.87 29.57 -10.87
N SER A 107 -14.75 28.62 -11.21
CA SER A 107 -16.03 28.19 -10.62
C SER A 107 -16.45 26.82 -11.20
N ASN A 108 -17.08 26.02 -10.34
CA ASN A 108 -18.13 24.99 -10.48
C ASN A 108 -18.55 24.41 -11.86
N ALA A 109 -18.68 23.07 -11.85
CA ALA A 109 -19.92 22.33 -12.14
C ALA A 109 -19.68 20.86 -11.72
N GLU A 110 -19.95 20.43 -10.48
CA GLU A 110 -21.25 20.10 -9.87
C GLU A 110 -22.16 19.20 -10.71
N SER A 111 -22.13 17.91 -10.37
CA SER A 111 -23.28 17.00 -10.25
C SER A 111 -22.78 15.70 -9.63
N ALA A 112 -23.34 15.11 -8.58
CA ALA A 112 -24.26 15.54 -7.54
C ALA A 112 -24.06 14.47 -6.44
N ALA A 113 -23.94 14.88 -5.18
CA ALA A 113 -23.89 13.97 -4.02
C ALA A 113 -25.32 13.51 -3.66
N PRO A 114 -25.49 12.60 -2.67
CA PRO A 114 -25.60 13.15 -1.32
C PRO A 114 -24.89 12.35 -0.22
N HIS A 115 -24.21 13.12 0.63
CA HIS A 115 -23.97 12.98 2.07
C HIS A 115 -24.16 11.63 2.79
N ALA A 116 -23.09 11.16 3.43
CA ALA A 116 -23.12 10.60 4.80
C ALA A 116 -21.71 10.54 5.41
N ALA A 117 -21.36 11.47 6.33
CA ALA A 117 -20.28 11.44 7.34
C ALA A 117 -18.83 11.08 6.88
N PRO A 118 -17.76 11.44 7.62
CA PRO A 118 -16.43 10.91 7.34
C PRO A 118 -16.40 9.43 7.78
N VAL A 119 -16.95 8.54 6.95
CA VAL A 119 -16.82 7.10 7.13
C VAL A 119 -15.33 6.80 6.95
N LEU A 120 -14.63 6.60 8.07
CA LEU A 120 -13.31 5.98 8.08
C LEU A 120 -13.34 4.84 7.07
N SER A 121 -12.51 4.91 6.04
CA SER A 121 -12.49 3.88 4.99
C SER A 121 -12.36 2.50 5.64
N ASP A 122 -12.93 1.44 5.06
CA ASP A 122 -12.88 0.09 5.67
C ASP A 122 -11.45 -0.34 6.07
N SER A 123 -10.46 0.14 5.31
CA SER A 123 -9.03 0.01 5.64
C SER A 123 -8.62 0.73 6.93
N ASP A 124 -9.06 1.97 7.15
CA ASP A 124 -8.79 2.73 8.38
C ASP A 124 -9.54 2.12 9.58
N ALA A 125 -10.74 1.58 9.38
CA ALA A 125 -11.50 0.89 10.43
C ALA A 125 -10.81 -0.42 10.87
N LEU A 126 -10.30 -1.20 9.92
CA LEU A 126 -9.54 -2.42 10.21
C LEU A 126 -8.18 -2.10 10.84
N GLU A 127 -7.50 -1.06 10.37
CA GLU A 127 -6.26 -0.55 10.96
C GLU A 127 -6.47 -0.08 12.40
N ARG A 128 -7.58 0.64 12.65
CA ARG A 128 -8.00 1.06 13.98
C ARG A 128 -8.20 -0.12 14.91
N ARG A 129 -8.93 -1.14 14.47
CA ARG A 129 -9.16 -2.38 15.25
C ARG A 129 -7.85 -3.03 15.67
N ARG A 130 -6.92 -3.24 14.72
CA ARG A 130 -5.62 -3.86 14.99
C ARG A 130 -4.77 -3.10 15.99
N ILE A 131 -4.74 -1.77 15.87
CA ILE A 131 -3.97 -0.94 16.81
C ILE A 131 -4.61 -0.99 18.20
N VAL A 132 -5.95 -0.99 18.29
CA VAL A 132 -6.67 -1.12 19.56
C VAL A 132 -6.42 -2.50 20.18
N ASP A 133 -6.51 -3.59 19.42
CA ASP A 133 -6.27 -4.96 19.91
C ASP A 133 -4.83 -5.10 20.43
N ALA A 134 -3.83 -4.65 19.66
CA ALA A 134 -2.44 -4.67 20.09
C ALA A 134 -2.17 -3.76 21.30
N MET A 135 -2.86 -2.62 21.41
CA MET A 135 -2.79 -1.76 22.59
C MET A 135 -3.41 -2.45 23.81
N ASN A 136 -4.52 -3.19 23.65
CA ASN A 136 -5.18 -3.91 24.73
C ASN A 136 -4.34 -5.08 25.24
N ASP A 137 -3.78 -5.90 24.33
CA ASP A 137 -2.89 -7.01 24.66
C ASP A 137 -1.62 -6.53 25.37
N ALA A 138 -1.09 -5.37 24.96
CA ALA A 138 0.05 -4.72 25.61
C ALA A 138 -0.31 -3.99 26.92
N LYS A 139 -1.55 -4.07 27.41
CA LYS A 139 -2.05 -3.31 28.57
C LYS A 139 -1.73 -1.82 28.47
N TRP A 140 -1.95 -1.26 27.28
CA TRP A 140 -1.69 0.13 26.92
C TRP A 140 -0.22 0.58 26.99
N ARG A 141 0.73 -0.36 27.06
CA ARG A 141 2.17 -0.09 26.95
C ARG A 141 2.55 0.12 25.48
N THR A 142 2.67 1.38 25.08
CA THR A 142 2.95 1.78 23.67
C THR A 142 4.20 1.15 23.07
N GLU A 143 5.25 0.89 23.85
CA GLU A 143 6.47 0.24 23.36
C GLU A 143 6.24 -1.21 22.94
N LEU A 144 5.55 -1.97 23.77
CA LEU A 144 5.22 -3.37 23.50
C LEU A 144 4.22 -3.48 22.33
N ALA A 145 3.23 -2.58 22.27
CA ALA A 145 2.30 -2.54 21.14
C ALA A 145 3.00 -2.20 19.82
N ALA A 146 3.93 -1.24 19.83
CA ALA A 146 4.71 -0.87 18.64
C ALA A 146 5.58 -2.04 18.17
N GLN A 147 6.23 -2.74 19.10
CA GLN A 147 7.05 -3.92 18.82
C GLN A 147 6.20 -5.09 18.27
N ALA A 148 5.04 -5.36 18.86
CA ALA A 148 4.11 -6.39 18.40
C ALA A 148 3.56 -6.10 16.99
N LEU A 149 3.37 -4.82 16.65
CA LEU A 149 2.96 -4.37 15.32
C LEU A 149 4.14 -4.23 14.33
N GLY A 150 5.39 -4.48 14.76
CA GLY A 150 6.58 -4.36 13.93
C GLY A 150 6.87 -2.94 13.44
N MET A 151 6.45 -1.92 14.19
CA MET A 151 6.58 -0.51 13.81
C MET A 151 7.28 0.33 14.88
N SER A 152 7.84 1.48 14.49
CA SER A 152 8.43 2.41 15.46
C SER A 152 7.37 3.14 16.28
N ARG A 153 7.71 3.53 17.53
CA ARG A 153 6.82 4.35 18.40
C ARG A 153 6.27 5.59 17.68
N ALA A 154 7.13 6.28 16.92
CA ALA A 154 6.74 7.48 16.18
C ALA A 154 5.69 7.20 15.09
N THR A 155 5.69 6.00 14.50
CA THR A 155 4.68 5.61 13.50
C THR A 155 3.38 5.22 14.17
N LEU A 156 3.45 4.52 15.31
CA LEU A 156 2.30 4.19 16.13
C LEU A 156 1.55 5.45 16.59
N TYR A 157 2.25 6.46 17.12
CA TYR A 157 1.62 7.72 17.54
C TYR A 157 0.94 8.48 16.39
N ARG A 158 1.59 8.55 15.21
CA ARG A 158 0.99 9.15 14.01
C ARG A 158 -0.31 8.44 13.60
N ARG A 159 -0.35 7.10 13.70
CA ARG A 159 -1.55 6.31 13.38
C ARG A 159 -2.65 6.46 14.43
N ILE A 160 -2.31 6.47 15.73
CA ILE A 160 -3.25 6.72 16.82
C ILE A 160 -3.93 8.08 16.63
N ALA A 161 -3.17 9.13 16.30
CA ALA A 161 -3.70 10.47 16.03
C ALA A 161 -4.57 10.51 14.76
N LYS A 162 -4.09 9.90 13.66
CA LYS A 162 -4.84 9.82 12.39
C LYS A 162 -6.18 9.10 12.55
N LEU A 163 -6.19 7.99 13.27
CA LEU A 163 -7.36 7.11 13.44
C LEU A 163 -8.24 7.49 14.64
N ARG A 164 -7.87 8.56 15.37
CA ARG A 164 -8.55 9.04 16.57
C ARG A 164 -8.81 7.92 17.58
N ILE A 165 -7.77 7.14 17.88
CA ILE A 165 -7.79 6.09 18.91
C ILE A 165 -7.53 6.78 20.25
N LEU A 166 -8.50 6.72 21.15
CA LEU A 166 -8.40 7.32 22.48
C LEU A 166 -8.00 6.24 23.50
N PRO A 167 -7.07 6.54 24.43
CA PRO A 167 -6.81 5.69 25.58
C PRO A 167 -8.05 5.55 26.48
N PRO A 168 -8.23 4.41 27.17
CA PRO A 168 -9.42 4.11 27.98
C PRO A 168 -9.54 5.02 29.21
N HIS A 169 -8.47 5.74 29.56
CA HIS A 169 -8.42 6.69 30.68
C HIS A 169 -8.64 8.16 30.26
N LYS A 170 -9.03 8.43 29.00
CA LYS A 170 -9.35 9.78 28.51
C LYS A 170 -10.79 9.88 28.00
N CYS A 171 -11.73 9.39 28.82
CA CYS A 171 -13.11 9.87 28.79
C CYS A 171 -13.21 11.17 29.59
#